data_AF-A0A831KEW8-F1
#
_entry.id   AF-A0A831KEW8-F1
#
_cell.length_a   1.000
_cell.length_b   1.000
_cell.length_c   1.000
_cell.angle_alpha   90.00
_cell.angle_beta   90.00
_cell.angle_gamma   90.00
#
_symmetry.space_group_name_H-M   'P 1'
#
loop_
_entity.id
_entity.type
_entity.pdbx_description
1 polymer ?
#
loop_
_entity_poly.entity_id
_entity_poly.type
_entity_poly.pdbx_seq_one_letter_code
_entity_poly.pdbx_strand_id
1 'polypeptide(L)'
;SLNQLHENLVALKESIFRIPLVMQYNKIDLRKQGIPVLPTNILEHDLNSKLKVPSFEAIALTGYNVPETLKKIISSTVMSIQRKLS
;
A
#
# COMPACT_ATOMS: atom_id res chain seq x y z
N SER A 1 1.05 -0.62 12.87
CA SER A 1 1.58 0.58 12.16
C SER A 1 2.54 0.14 11.06
N LEU A 2 3.02 1.06 10.21
CA LEU A 2 4.09 0.76 9.23
C LEU A 2 5.36 0.25 9.91
N ASN A 3 5.67 0.77 11.11
CA ASN A 3 6.78 0.27 11.94
C ASN A 3 6.56 -1.18 12.36
N GLN A 4 5.34 -1.57 12.75
CA GLN A 4 5.07 -2.98 13.07
C GLN A 4 5.30 -3.91 11.87
N LEU A 5 4.92 -3.48 10.66
CA LEU A 5 5.23 -4.24 9.45
C LEU A 5 6.75 -4.36 9.26
N HIS A 6 7.50 -3.27 9.45
CA HIS A 6 8.95 -3.29 9.39
C HIS A 6 9.57 -4.26 10.41
N GLU A 7 9.16 -4.19 11.68
CA GLU A 7 9.62 -5.08 12.75
C GLU A 7 9.34 -6.55 12.44
N ASN A 8 8.13 -6.86 11.97
CA ASN A 8 7.75 -8.22 11.59
C ASN A 8 8.61 -8.74 10.42
N LEU A 9 8.91 -7.89 9.43
CA LEU A 9 9.78 -8.28 8.31
C LEU A 9 11.23 -8.48 8.76
N VAL A 10 11.74 -7.62 9.63
CA VAL A 10 13.09 -7.77 10.21
C VAL A 10 13.22 -9.08 10.98
N ALA A 11 12.20 -9.47 11.75
CA ALA A 11 12.17 -10.76 12.44
C ALA A 11 12.24 -11.96 11.48
N LEU A 12 11.73 -11.80 10.25
CA LEU A 12 11.83 -12.77 9.16
C LEU A 12 13.11 -12.63 8.30
N LYS A 13 14.07 -11.78 8.72
CA LYS A 13 15.28 -11.42 7.96
C LYS A 13 14.98 -10.81 6.58
N GLU A 14 13.82 -10.17 6.44
CA GLU A 14 13.38 -9.48 5.24
C GLU A 14 13.40 -7.96 5.41
N SER A 15 13.43 -7.25 4.29
CA SER A 15 13.37 -5.79 4.26
C SER A 15 12.12 -5.31 3.55
N ILE A 16 11.42 -4.34 4.14
CA ILE A 16 10.27 -3.68 3.54
C ILE A 16 10.61 -3.02 2.17
N PHE A 17 11.88 -2.68 1.94
CA PHE A 17 12.37 -2.12 0.66
C PHE A 17 12.66 -3.19 -0.40
N ARG A 18 12.66 -4.48 -0.04
CA ARG A 18 13.03 -5.60 -0.92
C ARG A 18 11.83 -6.46 -1.34
N ILE A 19 10.67 -6.23 -0.74
CA ILE A 19 9.44 -6.95 -1.06
C ILE A 19 8.56 -6.13 -2.02
N PRO A 20 7.71 -6.79 -2.83
CA PRO A 20 6.60 -6.12 -3.49
C PRO A 20 5.67 -5.51 -2.43
N LEU A 21 5.37 -4.23 -2.57
CA LEU A 21 4.49 -3.50 -1.65
C LEU A 21 3.65 -2.49 -2.43
N VAL A 22 2.40 -2.31 -2.00
CA VAL A 22 1.45 -1.32 -2.52
C VAL A 22 0.70 -0.75 -1.31
N MET A 23 0.48 0.56 -1.28
CA MET A 23 -0.35 1.19 -0.24
C MET A 23 -1.78 1.37 -0.72
N GLN A 24 -2.74 1.13 0.17
CA GLN A 24 -4.16 1.41 -0.08
C GLN A 24 -4.69 2.35 1.01
N TYR A 25 -5.05 3.57 0.62
CA TYR A 25 -5.71 4.53 1.49
C TYR A 25 -7.21 4.30 1.40
N ASN A 26 -7.69 3.41 2.26
CA ASN A 26 -9.10 3.00 2.27
C ASN A 26 -10.00 3.98 3.06
N LYS A 27 -11.31 3.82 2.91
CA LYS A 27 -12.38 4.58 3.57
C LYS A 27 -12.51 6.04 3.10
N ILE A 28 -12.20 6.32 1.84
CA ILE A 28 -12.31 7.67 1.27
C ILE A 28 -13.77 8.16 1.23
N ASP A 29 -14.74 7.25 1.32
CA ASP A 29 -16.17 7.55 1.46
C ASP A 29 -16.50 8.35 2.73
N LEU A 30 -15.73 8.21 3.81
CA LEU A 30 -15.93 9.00 5.03
C LEU A 30 -15.84 10.50 4.75
N ARG A 31 -14.93 10.91 3.87
CA ARG A 31 -14.80 12.30 3.41
C ARG A 31 -16.10 12.78 2.74
N LYS A 32 -16.71 11.92 1.93
CA LYS A 32 -17.99 12.23 1.23
C LYS A 32 -19.17 12.31 2.19
N GLN A 33 -19.09 11.60 3.32
CA GLN A 33 -20.09 11.63 4.39
C GLN A 33 -19.89 12.81 5.37
N GLY A 34 -18.92 13.70 5.11
CA GLY A 34 -18.62 14.83 5.99
C GLY A 34 -17.82 14.45 7.24
N ILE A 35 -17.34 13.22 7.35
CA ILE A 35 -16.48 12.78 8.44
C ILE A 35 -15.05 13.26 8.13
N PRO A 36 -14.43 14.06 9.02
CA PRO A 36 -13.05 14.50 8.82
C PRO A 36 -12.10 13.31 8.73
N VAL A 37 -11.38 13.22 7.62
CA VAL A 37 -10.29 12.25 7.40
C VAL A 37 -9.06 12.98 6.94
N LEU A 38 -7.88 12.40 7.20
CA LEU A 38 -6.63 12.95 6.70
C LEU A 38 -6.67 13.02 5.16
N PRO A 39 -6.22 14.15 4.57
CA PRO A 39 -6.01 14.25 3.14
C PRO A 39 -4.99 13.22 2.65
N THR A 40 -5.21 12.71 1.45
CA THR A 40 -4.40 11.63 0.89
C THR A 40 -2.95 12.04 0.65
N ASN A 41 -2.71 13.31 0.29
CA ASN A 41 -1.35 13.84 0.17
C ASN A 41 -0.59 13.84 1.51
N ILE A 42 -1.29 13.98 2.63
CA ILE A 42 -0.67 13.87 3.96
C ILE A 42 -0.33 12.41 4.26
N LEU A 43 -1.25 11.48 3.98
CA LEU A 43 -0.99 10.04 4.12
C LEU A 43 0.18 9.58 3.25
N GLU A 44 0.26 10.06 2.00
CA GLU A 44 1.34 9.78 1.06
C GLU A 44 2.69 10.31 1.59
N HIS A 45 2.71 11.55 2.07
CA HIS A 45 3.90 12.15 2.67
C HIS A 45 4.37 11.37 3.90
N ASP A 46 3.46 11.06 4.83
CA ASP A 46 3.82 10.50 6.13
C ASP A 46 4.17 9.01 6.05
N LEU A 47 3.48 8.25 5.18
CA LEU A 47 3.64 6.79 5.11
C LEU A 47 4.53 6.36 3.94
N ASN A 48 4.57 7.12 2.85
CA ASN A 48 5.19 6.66 1.60
C ASN A 48 6.34 7.53 1.08
N SER A 49 6.71 8.62 1.76
CA SER A 49 7.82 9.50 1.33
C SER A 49 9.15 8.78 1.12
N LYS A 50 9.43 7.74 1.93
CA LYS A 50 10.65 6.93 1.84
C LYS A 50 10.51 5.72 0.93
N LEU A 51 9.38 5.01 1.02
CA LEU A 51 9.16 3.75 0.29
C LEU A 51 8.85 4.01 -1.19
N LYS A 52 8.13 5.09 -1.49
CA LYS A 52 7.72 5.51 -2.84
C LYS A 52 7.10 4.36 -3.64
N VAL A 53 6.32 3.52 -2.96
CA VAL A 53 5.62 2.40 -3.60
C VAL A 53 4.32 2.88 -4.22
N PRO A 54 3.73 2.15 -5.19
CA PRO A 54 2.43 2.53 -5.73
C PRO A 54 1.38 2.65 -4.62
N SER A 55 0.54 3.68 -4.68
CA SER A 55 -0.54 3.92 -3.73
C SER A 55 -1.87 4.20 -4.43
N PHE A 56 -2.98 3.80 -3.80
CA PHE A 56 -4.34 3.99 -4.33
C PHE A 56 -5.29 4.43 -3.23
N GLU A 57 -6.11 5.44 -3.52
CA GLU A 57 -7.34 5.70 -2.75
C GLU A 57 -8.35 4.58 -3.02
N ALA A 58 -9.06 4.10 -2.00
CA ALA A 58 -10.04 3.02 -2.14
C ALA A 58 -11.28 3.19 -1.24
N ILE A 59 -12.37 2.51 -1.63
CA ILE A 59 -13.57 2.33 -0.82
C ILE A 59 -13.94 0.85 -0.86
N ALA A 60 -13.51 0.11 0.16
CA ALA A 60 -13.73 -1.34 0.20
C ALA A 60 -15.21 -1.74 0.16
N LEU A 61 -16.11 -0.92 0.72
CA LEU A 61 -17.55 -1.19 0.74
C LEU A 61 -18.19 -1.21 -0.65
N THR A 62 -17.71 -0.37 -1.57
CA THR A 62 -18.21 -0.29 -2.95
C THR A 62 -17.33 -1.01 -3.95
N GLY A 63 -16.15 -1.48 -3.51
CA GLY A 63 -15.12 -2.05 -4.37
C GLY A 63 -14.30 -1.04 -5.15
N TYR A 64 -14.52 0.28 -4.97
CA TYR A 64 -13.75 1.31 -5.67
C TYR A 64 -12.24 1.14 -5.44
N ASN A 65 -11.48 0.99 -6.53
CA ASN A 65 -10.03 0.77 -6.58
C ASN A 65 -9.49 -0.47 -5.85
N VAL A 66 -10.36 -1.35 -5.33
CA VAL A 66 -9.93 -2.61 -4.70
C VAL A 66 -9.33 -3.57 -5.75
N PRO A 67 -9.99 -3.83 -6.90
CA PRO A 67 -9.39 -4.67 -7.95
C PRO A 67 -8.08 -4.11 -8.50
N GLU A 68 -7.98 -2.79 -8.65
CA GLU A 68 -6.80 -2.08 -9.17
C GLU A 68 -5.61 -2.25 -8.23
N THR A 69 -5.83 -2.06 -6.93
CA THR A 69 -4.80 -2.30 -5.89
C THR A 69 -4.31 -3.75 -5.95
N LEU A 70 -5.25 -4.71 -6.04
CA LEU A 70 -4.93 -6.14 -6.09
C LEU A 70 -4.15 -6.51 -7.36
N LYS A 71 -4.61 -6.06 -8.54
CA LYS A 71 -3.92 -6.25 -9.81
C LYS A 71 -2.49 -5.73 -9.74
N LYS A 72 -2.28 -4.56 -9.12
CA LYS A 72 -0.95 -3.98 -9.00
C LYS A 72 -0.02 -4.81 -8.13
N ILE A 73 -0.46 -5.25 -6.94
CA ILE A 73 0.40 -6.07 -6.08
C ILE A 73 0.69 -7.45 -6.68
N ILE A 74 -0.29 -8.08 -7.36
CA ILE A 74 -0.08 -9.35 -8.09
C ILE A 74 1.00 -9.15 -9.17
N SER A 75 0.85 -8.15 -10.03
CA SER A 75 1.81 -7.85 -11.10
C SER A 75 3.21 -7.58 -10.54
N SER A 76 3.32 -6.72 -9.52
CA SER A 76 4.60 -6.42 -8.86
C SER A 76 5.25 -7.67 -8.24
N THR A 77 4.43 -8.59 -7.73
CA THR A 77 4.91 -9.85 -7.13
C THR A 77 5.44 -10.79 -8.19
N VAL A 78 4.70 -11.00 -9.29
CA VAL A 78 5.15 -11.81 -10.43
C VAL A 78 6.47 -11.28 -11.00
N MET A 79 6.58 -9.97 -11.22
CA MET A 79 7.83 -9.35 -11.69
C MET A 79 8.99 -9.51 -10.71
N SER A 80 8.72 -9.48 -9.40
CA SER A 80 9.74 -9.72 -8.38
C SER A 80 10.26 -11.15 -8.42
N ILE A 81 9.36 -12.13 -8.57
CA ILE A 81 9.72 -13.55 -8.71
C ILE A 81 10.55 -13.78 -9.97
N GLN A 82 10.10 -13.24 -11.12
CA GLN A 82 10.82 -13.36 -12.40
C GLN A 82 12.27 -12.84 -12.28
N ARG A 83 12.47 -11.66 -11.67
CA ARG A 83 13.81 -11.09 -11.44
C ARG A 83 14.71 -11.93 -10.53
N LYS A 84 14.15 -12.69 -9.58
CA LYS A 84 14.92 -13.57 -8.70
C LYS A 84 15.34 -14.88 -9.37
N LEU A 85 14.64 -15.27 -10.43
CA LEU A 85 14.92 -16.48 -11.23
C LEU A 85 15.79 -16.20 -12.46
N SER A 86 16.06 -14.92 -12.75
CA SER A 86 16.96 -14.46 -13.80
C SER A 86 18.38 -14.37 -13.27
#